data_AF-A0A1Z8WZE1-F1
#
_entry.id   AF-A0A1Z8WZE1-F1
#
_cell.length_a   1.000
_cell.length_b   1.000
_cell.length_c   1.000
_cell.angle_alpha   90.00
_cell.angle_beta   90.00
_cell.angle_gamma   90.00
#
_symmetry.space_group_name_H-M   'P 1'
#
loop_
_entity.id
_entity.type
_entity.pdbx_description
1 polymer ?
#
loop_
_entity_poly.entity_id
_entity_poly.type
_entity_poly.pdbx_seq_one_letter_code
_entity_poly.pdbx_strand_id
1 'polypeptide(L)'
;MERPLFILSVAVLFIGFCSELVNAQPTSSRKSSIVEPISELKAVASKSEPTVYPKGTVPNISIHQAAAEGNIEVLRQHILVQAPDYINTKNGSGWTPLHFAYAKGQKKTALFLLENGARYEARNNLGQAPYDIVLLKNNFKNSSFALVELFTSEACSSCPPAERLTSEIRQMSHVKGLKVYCVSFHVDYFDGANWKDKYSNPVYSARQRAYEFKKFSGMYYTPQMIVNGDYQTLGHNRVKAYNAINRALKKPSKVAVSVRQIKKDKNFISVNACAVGEFVNSALCVVLVENGIQRRITGGENKGRILRTDNVVLDFKYIEIQGAASKEFHFSEKITANRNFSVVSFVQRIDSMSVLGAHATMIRQLGEHHAADL
;
A
#
# COMPACT_ATOMS: atom_id res chain seq x y z
N MET A 1 -11.12 -26.72 -44.17
CA MET A 1 -9.94 -25.87 -43.89
C MET A 1 -10.40 -24.70 -43.07
N GLU A 2 -10.18 -24.81 -41.77
CA GLU A 2 -10.75 -23.94 -40.74
C GLU A 2 -10.01 -22.60 -40.66
N ARG A 3 -10.78 -21.53 -40.38
CA ARG A 3 -10.29 -20.20 -40.02
C ARG A 3 -10.31 -20.08 -38.49
N PRO A 4 -9.28 -19.54 -37.83
CA PRO A 4 -9.30 -19.43 -36.38
C PRO A 4 -10.18 -18.25 -35.91
N LEU A 5 -11.01 -18.53 -34.92
CA LEU A 5 -11.80 -17.57 -34.15
C LEU A 5 -10.88 -16.65 -33.34
N PHE A 6 -11.02 -15.35 -33.52
CA PHE A 6 -10.52 -14.34 -32.58
C PHE A 6 -11.43 -14.32 -31.34
N ILE A 7 -10.88 -14.68 -30.17
CA ILE A 7 -11.55 -14.50 -28.89
C ILE A 7 -11.39 -13.05 -28.46
N LEU A 8 -12.48 -12.28 -28.57
CA LEU A 8 -12.60 -10.92 -28.05
C LEU A 8 -12.80 -11.00 -26.52
N SER A 9 -11.78 -10.66 -25.73
CA SER A 9 -11.90 -10.53 -24.28
C SER A 9 -12.63 -9.22 -23.95
N VAL A 10 -13.87 -9.33 -23.45
CA VAL A 10 -14.70 -8.21 -23.01
C VAL A 10 -14.11 -7.60 -21.73
N ALA A 11 -13.55 -6.40 -21.87
CA ALA A 11 -13.20 -5.53 -20.75
C ALA A 11 -14.48 -4.93 -20.17
N VAL A 12 -14.85 -5.33 -18.95
CA VAL A 12 -15.94 -4.67 -18.19
C VAL A 12 -15.38 -3.40 -17.56
N LEU A 13 -15.44 -2.32 -18.34
CA LEU A 13 -15.30 -0.94 -17.86
C LEU A 13 -16.56 -0.57 -17.04
N PHE A 14 -16.38 -0.33 -15.75
CA PHE A 14 -17.40 0.34 -14.94
C PHE A 14 -17.32 1.86 -15.20
N ILE A 15 -18.05 2.32 -16.22
CA ILE A 15 -18.53 3.71 -16.30
C ILE A 15 -20.05 3.65 -16.27
N GLY A 16 -20.61 3.79 -15.06
CA GLY A 16 -22.03 4.07 -14.87
C GLY A 16 -22.24 5.57 -14.95
N PHE A 17 -22.85 6.01 -16.06
CA PHE A 17 -23.45 7.31 -16.30
C PHE A 17 -24.28 7.80 -15.11
N CYS A 18 -24.11 9.07 -14.72
CA CYS A 18 -25.14 9.83 -14.03
C CYS A 18 -25.07 11.26 -14.55
N SER A 19 -25.93 11.56 -15.52
CA SER A 19 -26.19 12.92 -16.01
C SER A 19 -27.09 13.62 -15.00
N GLU A 20 -26.63 14.75 -14.46
CA GLU A 20 -27.46 15.94 -14.23
C GLU A 20 -26.54 17.11 -13.83
N LEU A 21 -26.46 18.08 -14.74
CA LEU A 21 -25.84 19.38 -14.57
C LEU A 21 -26.87 20.31 -13.92
N VAL A 22 -26.60 20.79 -12.70
CA VAL A 22 -27.10 22.10 -12.27
C VAL A 22 -25.97 22.89 -11.60
N ASN A 23 -25.88 24.12 -12.07
CA ASN A 23 -24.93 25.19 -11.82
C ASN A 23 -24.86 25.64 -10.35
N ALA A 24 -23.66 25.76 -9.77
CA ALA A 24 -23.39 26.70 -8.68
C ALA A 24 -21.87 27.00 -8.59
N GLN A 25 -21.52 28.27 -8.82
CA GLN A 25 -20.17 28.83 -8.63
C GLN A 25 -19.85 29.06 -7.13
N PRO A 26 -18.55 29.27 -6.78
CA PRO A 26 -18.01 28.84 -5.50
C PRO A 26 -18.00 29.95 -4.45
N THR A 27 -18.32 29.60 -3.20
CA THR A 27 -17.96 30.42 -2.03
C THR A 27 -17.09 29.64 -1.05
N SER A 28 -16.04 30.35 -0.65
CA SER A 28 -14.97 30.01 0.28
C SER A 28 -15.45 29.44 1.62
N SER A 29 -15.00 28.23 1.97
CA SER A 29 -14.34 27.92 3.25
C SER A 29 -13.91 26.45 3.27
N ARG A 30 -12.65 26.19 2.91
CA ARG A 30 -12.10 24.82 2.82
C ARG A 30 -11.74 24.30 4.22
N LYS A 31 -12.72 23.82 4.98
CA LYS A 31 -12.46 22.87 6.06
C LYS A 31 -12.17 21.51 5.42
N SER A 32 -10.95 21.03 5.58
CA SER A 32 -10.56 19.67 5.19
C SER A 32 -11.45 18.67 5.92
N SER A 33 -12.35 18.03 5.19
CA SER A 33 -13.10 16.86 5.67
C SER A 33 -12.13 15.68 5.78
N ILE A 34 -11.38 15.67 6.88
CA ILE A 34 -10.62 14.52 7.33
C ILE A 34 -11.65 13.40 7.55
N VAL A 35 -11.54 12.35 6.75
CA VAL A 35 -12.35 11.13 6.92
C VAL A 35 -11.92 10.51 8.25
N GLU A 36 -12.79 10.57 9.25
CA GLU A 36 -12.60 9.88 10.52
C GLU A 36 -12.35 8.38 10.27
N PRO A 37 -11.29 7.81 10.87
CA PRO A 37 -11.02 6.37 10.85
C PRO A 37 -12.19 5.55 11.46
N ILE A 38 -12.26 4.25 11.16
CA ILE A 38 -13.47 3.40 11.24
C ILE A 38 -13.43 2.33 12.33
N SER A 39 -12.31 2.13 12.97
CA SER A 39 -12.14 1.15 14.03
C SER A 39 -12.82 1.47 15.40
N GLU A 40 -13.58 2.56 15.51
CA GLU A 40 -14.51 3.11 16.54
C GLU A 40 -15.78 2.32 16.45
N LEU A 41 -16.07 1.84 15.23
CA LEU A 41 -17.10 0.86 14.96
C LEU A 41 -16.82 -0.50 15.63
N LYS A 42 -15.59 -0.80 16.09
CA LYS A 42 -15.35 -1.98 16.95
C LYS A 42 -15.54 -1.71 18.44
N ALA A 43 -15.31 -0.49 18.93
CA ALA A 43 -15.43 -0.16 20.35
C ALA A 43 -16.87 0.07 20.81
N VAL A 44 -17.78 0.42 19.89
CA VAL A 44 -19.19 0.73 20.19
C VAL A 44 -20.06 -0.53 20.35
N ALA A 45 -19.54 -1.73 20.04
CA ALA A 45 -20.27 -3.00 20.14
C ALA A 45 -20.44 -3.50 21.60
N SER A 46 -20.65 -2.60 22.56
CA SER A 46 -21.07 -2.95 23.91
C SER A 46 -22.58 -3.23 23.94
N LYS A 47 -22.91 -4.54 23.96
CA LYS A 47 -24.14 -5.17 24.46
C LYS A 47 -25.40 -4.30 24.41
N SER A 48 -26.09 -4.28 23.27
CA SER A 48 -27.55 -4.15 23.27
C SER A 48 -28.17 -5.54 23.08
N GLU A 49 -29.23 -5.83 23.85
CA GLU A 49 -30.01 -7.05 23.68
C GLU A 49 -30.60 -7.10 22.26
N PRO A 50 -30.64 -8.27 21.60
CA PRO A 50 -31.17 -8.39 20.26
C PRO A 50 -32.67 -8.05 20.27
N THR A 51 -33.04 -6.95 19.62
CA THR A 51 -34.44 -6.63 19.34
C THR A 51 -35.06 -7.76 18.52
N VAL A 52 -36.13 -8.35 19.04
CA VAL A 52 -36.85 -9.46 18.39
C VAL A 52 -37.79 -8.87 17.35
N TYR A 53 -37.60 -9.24 16.09
CA TYR A 53 -38.45 -8.86 14.97
C TYR A 53 -39.24 -10.06 14.45
N PRO A 54 -40.48 -9.87 13.98
CA PRO A 54 -41.30 -10.97 13.47
C PRO A 54 -40.64 -11.63 12.23
N LYS A 55 -40.68 -12.96 12.15
CA LYS A 55 -40.16 -13.73 11.00
C LYS A 55 -41.01 -13.42 9.75
N GLY A 56 -40.43 -12.69 8.80
CA GLY A 56 -41.03 -12.39 7.49
C GLY A 56 -40.62 -13.38 6.40
N THR A 57 -41.10 -13.15 5.17
CA THR A 57 -40.68 -13.87 3.95
C THR A 57 -39.26 -13.48 3.52
N VAL A 58 -38.56 -14.34 2.77
CA VAL A 58 -37.23 -14.01 2.21
C VAL A 58 -37.32 -12.74 1.35
N PRO A 59 -36.47 -11.72 1.56
CA PRO A 59 -36.51 -10.50 0.76
C PRO A 59 -36.15 -10.76 -0.71
N ASN A 60 -36.87 -10.11 -1.64
CA ASN A 60 -36.59 -10.18 -3.08
C ASN A 60 -35.28 -9.48 -3.48
N ILE A 61 -34.84 -8.51 -2.69
CA ILE A 61 -33.56 -7.81 -2.88
C ILE A 61 -32.45 -8.67 -2.28
N SER A 62 -31.39 -8.94 -3.04
CA SER A 62 -30.25 -9.72 -2.53
C SER A 62 -29.55 -9.00 -1.37
N ILE A 63 -28.93 -9.79 -0.49
CA ILE A 63 -28.17 -9.24 0.65
C ILE A 63 -27.00 -8.35 0.20
N HIS A 64 -26.42 -8.61 -0.97
CA HIS A 64 -25.39 -7.77 -1.59
C HIS A 64 -25.92 -6.40 -2.01
N GLN A 65 -27.09 -6.38 -2.66
CA GLN A 65 -27.72 -5.13 -3.11
C GLN A 65 -28.17 -4.30 -1.90
N ALA A 66 -28.79 -4.93 -0.91
CA ALA A 66 -29.18 -4.25 0.33
C ALA A 66 -27.97 -3.61 1.04
N ALA A 67 -26.82 -4.30 1.07
CA ALA A 67 -25.58 -3.74 1.62
C ALA A 67 -25.02 -2.57 0.80
N ALA A 68 -25.15 -2.62 -0.53
CA ALA A 68 -24.72 -1.54 -1.43
C ALA A 68 -25.59 -0.28 -1.28
N GLU A 69 -26.91 -0.46 -1.15
CA GLU A 69 -27.89 0.62 -0.98
C GLU A 69 -27.93 1.18 0.44
N GLY A 70 -27.42 0.42 1.41
CA GLY A 70 -27.47 0.78 2.82
C GLY A 70 -28.78 0.43 3.51
N ASN A 71 -29.57 -0.49 2.93
CA ASN A 71 -30.87 -0.90 3.44
C ASN A 71 -30.73 -1.91 4.61
N ILE A 72 -30.53 -1.38 5.81
CA ILE A 72 -30.36 -2.19 7.04
C ILE A 72 -31.57 -3.05 7.34
N GLU A 73 -32.79 -2.60 7.02
CA GLU A 73 -34.01 -3.37 7.31
C GLU A 73 -34.07 -4.65 6.48
N VAL A 74 -33.74 -4.58 5.19
CA VAL A 74 -33.62 -5.77 4.34
C VAL A 74 -32.49 -6.69 4.82
N LEU A 75 -31.35 -6.14 5.27
CA LEU A 75 -30.27 -6.95 5.85
C LEU A 75 -30.71 -7.68 7.12
N ARG A 76 -31.45 -7.00 8.01
CA ARG A 76 -32.02 -7.59 9.22
C ARG A 76 -32.98 -8.72 8.88
N GLN A 77 -33.86 -8.54 7.90
CA GLN A 77 -34.76 -9.60 7.43
C GLN A 77 -33.99 -10.81 6.88
N HIS A 78 -32.93 -10.60 6.10
CA HIS A 78 -32.08 -11.69 5.64
C HIS A 78 -31.47 -12.47 6.82
N ILE A 79 -30.97 -11.78 7.85
CA ILE A 79 -30.37 -12.43 9.04
C ILE A 79 -31.41 -13.26 9.81
N LEU A 80 -32.68 -12.84 9.85
CA LEU A 80 -33.74 -13.54 10.60
C LEU A 80 -34.24 -14.82 9.90
N VAL A 81 -34.23 -14.82 8.57
CA VAL A 81 -34.84 -15.90 7.76
C VAL A 81 -33.81 -16.89 7.25
N GLN A 82 -32.56 -16.46 7.06
CA GLN A 82 -31.50 -17.27 6.46
C GLN A 82 -30.62 -17.96 7.52
N ALA A 83 -29.77 -18.89 7.07
CA ALA A 83 -28.78 -19.53 7.93
C ALA A 83 -27.77 -18.50 8.48
N PRO A 84 -27.20 -18.71 9.68
CA PRO A 84 -26.30 -17.74 10.33
C PRO A 84 -25.11 -17.24 9.49
N ASP A 85 -24.51 -18.08 8.65
CA ASP A 85 -23.36 -17.68 7.82
C ASP A 85 -23.75 -16.95 6.51
N TYR A 86 -25.06 -16.79 6.24
CA TYR A 86 -25.54 -16.12 5.02
C TYR A 86 -25.06 -14.66 4.90
N ILE A 87 -24.76 -14.00 6.01
CA ILE A 87 -24.15 -12.67 6.07
C ILE A 87 -22.79 -12.59 5.33
N ASN A 88 -22.12 -13.74 5.16
CA ASN A 88 -20.83 -13.88 4.50
C ASN A 88 -20.93 -14.44 3.08
N THR A 89 -22.15 -14.59 2.53
CA THR A 89 -22.33 -15.22 1.21
C THR A 89 -21.62 -14.44 0.11
N LYS A 90 -20.99 -15.16 -0.82
CA LYS A 90 -20.23 -14.58 -1.91
C LYS A 90 -21.05 -14.57 -3.21
N ASN A 91 -20.96 -13.48 -3.98
CA ASN A 91 -21.46 -13.47 -5.35
C ASN A 91 -20.47 -14.16 -6.31
N GLY A 92 -20.75 -14.14 -7.62
CA GLY A 92 -19.88 -14.76 -8.64
C GLY A 92 -18.43 -14.24 -8.68
N SER A 93 -18.18 -13.01 -8.22
CA SER A 93 -16.84 -12.42 -8.13
C SER A 93 -16.18 -12.63 -6.76
N GLY A 94 -16.80 -13.41 -5.87
CA GLY A 94 -16.32 -13.65 -4.52
C GLY A 94 -16.65 -12.53 -3.52
N TRP A 95 -17.43 -11.52 -3.90
CA TRP A 95 -17.74 -10.38 -3.03
C TRP A 95 -18.80 -10.74 -2.00
N THR A 96 -18.54 -10.39 -0.74
CA THR A 96 -19.51 -10.47 0.36
C THR A 96 -20.31 -9.17 0.49
N PRO A 97 -21.46 -9.15 1.20
CA PRO A 97 -22.19 -7.92 1.50
C PRO A 97 -21.30 -6.82 2.08
N LEU A 98 -20.33 -7.18 2.92
CA LEU A 98 -19.38 -6.24 3.50
C LEU A 98 -18.52 -5.55 2.44
N HIS A 99 -18.10 -6.25 1.37
CA HIS A 99 -17.37 -5.62 0.27
C HIS A 99 -18.20 -4.52 -0.40
N PHE A 100 -19.50 -4.77 -0.63
CA PHE A 100 -20.41 -3.80 -1.23
C PHE A 100 -20.61 -2.57 -0.35
N ALA A 101 -20.83 -2.77 0.96
CA ALA A 101 -20.96 -1.67 1.92
C ALA A 101 -19.70 -0.77 1.92
N TYR A 102 -18.50 -1.37 1.95
CA TYR A 102 -17.23 -0.62 1.87
C TYR A 102 -17.05 0.10 0.53
N ALA A 103 -17.32 -0.57 -0.59
CA ALA A 103 -17.16 0.02 -1.93
C ALA A 103 -18.08 1.24 -2.16
N LYS A 104 -19.28 1.20 -1.59
CA LYS A 104 -20.29 2.28 -1.65
C LYS A 104 -20.13 3.32 -0.54
N GLY A 105 -19.28 3.08 0.46
CA GLY A 105 -19.06 3.99 1.58
C GLY A 105 -20.20 4.00 2.60
N GLN A 106 -21.00 2.92 2.66
CA GLN A 106 -22.13 2.77 3.57
C GLN A 106 -21.65 2.44 4.99
N LYS A 107 -21.19 3.45 5.73
CA LYS A 107 -20.56 3.27 7.06
C LYS A 107 -21.47 2.54 8.07
N LYS A 108 -22.72 3.01 8.24
CA LYS A 108 -23.69 2.42 9.19
C LYS A 108 -23.99 0.96 8.85
N THR A 109 -24.10 0.66 7.56
CA THR A 109 -24.34 -0.68 7.05
C THR A 109 -23.14 -1.59 7.24
N ALA A 110 -21.92 -1.10 7.02
CA ALA A 110 -20.71 -1.86 7.29
C ALA A 110 -20.57 -2.21 8.78
N LEU A 111 -20.88 -1.26 9.68
CA LEU A 111 -20.95 -1.51 11.12
C LEU A 111 -21.96 -2.62 11.43
N PHE A 112 -23.21 -2.46 10.97
CA PHE A 112 -24.26 -3.45 11.20
C PHE A 112 -23.86 -4.86 10.73
N LEU A 113 -23.26 -4.98 9.55
CA LEU A 113 -22.78 -6.27 9.04
C LEU A 113 -21.69 -6.88 9.95
N LEU A 114 -20.75 -6.07 10.44
CA LEU A 114 -19.67 -6.52 11.34
C LEU A 114 -20.23 -6.97 12.71
N GLU A 115 -21.17 -6.22 13.28
CA GLU A 115 -21.86 -6.56 14.53
C GLU A 115 -22.62 -7.90 14.41
N ASN A 116 -23.08 -8.23 13.21
CA ASN A 116 -23.81 -9.47 12.91
C ASN A 116 -22.93 -10.56 12.30
N GLY A 117 -21.61 -10.53 12.54
CA GLY A 117 -20.71 -11.65 12.21
C GLY A 117 -20.14 -11.65 10.78
N ALA A 118 -20.22 -10.53 10.05
CA ALA A 118 -19.52 -10.40 8.78
C ALA A 118 -18.00 -10.48 8.97
N ARG A 119 -17.33 -11.31 8.18
CA ARG A 119 -15.88 -11.52 8.23
C ARG A 119 -15.14 -10.33 7.63
N TYR A 120 -14.48 -9.55 8.47
CA TYR A 120 -13.69 -8.37 8.07
C TYR A 120 -12.57 -8.68 7.06
N GLU A 121 -11.94 -9.86 7.16
CA GLU A 121 -10.85 -10.30 6.26
C GLU A 121 -11.34 -11.24 5.15
N ALA A 122 -12.64 -11.29 4.86
CA ALA A 122 -13.15 -12.11 3.76
C ALA A 122 -12.50 -11.68 2.43
N ARG A 123 -12.02 -12.65 1.64
CA ARG A 123 -11.31 -12.40 0.37
C ARG A 123 -12.24 -12.63 -0.82
N ASN A 124 -12.31 -11.66 -1.73
CA ASN A 124 -12.92 -11.84 -3.06
C ASN A 124 -11.99 -12.63 -4.01
N ASN A 125 -12.42 -12.86 -5.26
CA ASN A 125 -11.62 -13.65 -6.22
C ASN A 125 -10.30 -12.97 -6.63
N LEU A 126 -10.14 -11.66 -6.35
CA LEU A 126 -8.89 -10.93 -6.54
C LEU A 126 -8.00 -10.96 -5.30
N GLY A 127 -8.41 -11.61 -4.20
CA GLY A 127 -7.70 -11.64 -2.92
C GLY A 127 -7.88 -10.38 -2.06
N GLN A 128 -8.78 -9.47 -2.43
CA GLN A 128 -9.01 -8.23 -1.69
C GLN A 128 -9.97 -8.48 -0.54
N ALA A 129 -9.71 -7.86 0.62
CA ALA A 129 -10.73 -7.70 1.66
C ALA A 129 -11.56 -6.42 1.43
N PRO A 130 -12.70 -6.26 2.13
CA PRO A 130 -13.53 -5.07 2.03
C PRO A 130 -12.75 -3.74 2.18
N TYR A 131 -11.83 -3.67 3.14
CA TYR A 131 -11.05 -2.44 3.36
C TYR A 131 -9.99 -2.17 2.28
N ASP A 132 -9.48 -3.22 1.63
CA ASP A 132 -8.52 -3.08 0.53
C ASP A 132 -9.13 -2.28 -0.64
N ILE A 133 -10.43 -2.44 -0.88
CA ILE A 133 -11.18 -1.69 -1.91
C ILE A 133 -11.16 -0.18 -1.61
N VAL A 134 -11.35 0.20 -0.35
CA VAL A 134 -11.35 1.61 0.06
C VAL A 134 -9.95 2.20 -0.10
N LEU A 135 -8.90 1.48 0.32
CA LEU A 135 -7.52 1.92 0.15
C LEU A 135 -7.19 2.13 -1.33
N LEU A 136 -7.54 1.17 -2.19
CA LEU A 136 -7.32 1.28 -3.63
C LEU A 136 -8.05 2.47 -4.24
N LYS A 137 -9.32 2.71 -3.89
CA LYS A 137 -10.10 3.86 -4.38
C LYS A 137 -9.47 5.20 -3.96
N ASN A 138 -9.05 5.31 -2.70
CA ASN A 138 -8.39 6.50 -2.16
C ASN A 138 -7.01 6.72 -2.79
N ASN A 139 -6.32 5.64 -3.13
CA ASN A 139 -5.03 5.69 -3.80
C ASN A 139 -5.16 5.90 -5.30
N PHE A 140 -6.31 5.67 -5.92
CA PHE A 140 -6.50 5.94 -7.35
C PHE A 140 -6.99 7.37 -7.63
N LYS A 141 -8.00 7.84 -6.89
CA LYS A 141 -8.87 8.94 -7.32
C LYS A 141 -8.18 10.30 -7.57
N ASN A 142 -6.94 10.53 -7.11
CA ASN A 142 -6.13 11.75 -7.37
C ASN A 142 -4.69 11.60 -6.80
N SER A 143 -4.08 10.41 -6.86
CA SER A 143 -2.74 10.26 -6.27
C SER A 143 -1.65 10.51 -7.31
N SER A 144 -0.88 11.56 -7.09
CA SER A 144 0.50 11.58 -7.53
C SER A 144 1.37 11.01 -6.42
N PHE A 145 2.52 10.46 -6.78
CA PHE A 145 3.45 9.89 -5.81
C PHE A 145 4.88 10.03 -6.30
N ALA A 146 5.82 9.91 -5.37
CA ALA A 146 7.22 9.71 -5.68
C ALA A 146 7.78 8.58 -4.81
N LEU A 147 8.26 7.51 -5.43
CA LEU A 147 9.15 6.53 -4.82
C LEU A 147 10.58 7.02 -5.03
N VAL A 148 11.33 7.17 -3.95
CA VAL A 148 12.74 7.56 -3.92
C VAL A 148 13.55 6.36 -3.44
N GLU A 149 14.28 5.74 -4.35
CA GLU A 149 15.17 4.63 -4.06
C GLU A 149 16.61 5.16 -3.98
N LEU A 150 17.23 5.04 -2.80
CA LEU A 150 18.63 5.36 -2.58
C LEU A 150 19.45 4.07 -2.57
N PHE A 151 20.50 3.99 -3.37
CA PHE A 151 21.52 2.96 -3.27
C PHE A 151 22.71 3.54 -2.49
N THR A 152 23.04 2.91 -1.36
CA THR A 152 23.99 3.40 -0.34
C THR A 152 24.81 2.26 0.26
N SER A 153 25.78 2.56 1.12
CA SER A 153 26.45 1.59 1.98
C SER A 153 26.99 2.30 3.21
N GLU A 154 26.94 1.64 4.38
CA GLU A 154 27.59 2.11 5.61
C GLU A 154 29.11 2.25 5.42
N ALA A 155 29.74 1.51 4.50
CA ALA A 155 31.18 1.61 4.20
C ALA A 155 31.55 2.74 3.23
N CYS A 156 30.57 3.34 2.55
CA CYS A 156 30.79 4.42 1.57
C CYS A 156 30.89 5.79 2.27
N SER A 157 32.05 6.44 2.23
CA SER A 157 32.27 7.74 2.91
C SER A 157 31.44 8.90 2.36
N SER A 158 31.06 8.85 1.08
CA SER A 158 30.28 9.87 0.38
C SER A 158 28.76 9.70 0.52
N CYS A 159 28.32 8.60 1.14
CA CYS A 159 26.92 8.22 1.28
C CYS A 159 26.14 8.92 2.42
N PRO A 160 26.73 9.24 3.60
CA PRO A 160 25.99 9.87 4.70
C PRO A 160 25.25 11.18 4.34
N PRO A 161 25.79 12.08 3.49
CA PRO A 161 25.02 13.24 3.01
C PRO A 161 23.75 12.88 2.24
N ALA A 162 23.75 11.79 1.46
CA ALA A 162 22.58 11.33 0.71
C ALA A 162 21.54 10.69 1.62
N GLU A 163 21.96 9.90 2.61
CA GLU A 163 21.07 9.32 3.62
C GLU A 163 20.36 10.42 4.40
N ARG A 164 21.10 11.44 4.87
CA ARG A 164 20.50 12.63 5.50
C ARG A 164 19.47 13.31 4.59
N LEU A 165 19.77 13.49 3.31
CA LEU A 165 18.83 14.08 2.36
C LEU A 165 17.54 13.24 2.24
N THR A 166 17.63 11.91 2.20
CA THR A 166 16.42 11.05 2.16
C THR A 166 15.60 11.09 3.45
N SER A 167 16.25 11.20 4.61
CA SER A 167 15.58 11.45 5.89
C SER A 167 14.81 12.78 5.87
N GLU A 168 15.43 13.85 5.38
CA GLU A 168 14.80 15.17 5.25
C GLU A 168 13.62 15.14 4.27
N ILE A 169 13.77 14.47 3.12
CA ILE A 169 12.69 14.27 2.14
C ILE A 169 11.51 13.56 2.80
N ARG A 170 11.75 12.47 3.55
CA ARG A 170 10.70 11.73 4.27
C ARG A 170 9.98 12.62 5.27
N GLN A 171 10.73 13.30 6.15
CA GLN A 171 10.16 14.16 7.20
C GLN A 171 9.33 15.30 6.60
N MET A 172 9.88 16.00 5.61
CA MET A 172 9.18 17.09 4.91
C MET A 172 7.90 16.59 4.22
N SER A 173 7.96 15.43 3.58
CA SER A 173 6.80 14.86 2.88
C SER A 173 5.70 14.47 3.85
N HIS A 174 6.06 13.91 5.02
CA HIS A 174 5.11 13.61 6.09
C HIS A 174 4.41 14.89 6.59
N VAL A 175 5.17 15.93 6.92
CA VAL A 175 4.63 17.22 7.39
C VAL A 175 3.70 17.86 6.37
N LYS A 176 4.01 17.74 5.07
CA LYS A 176 3.19 18.32 4.00
C LYS A 176 2.07 17.41 3.48
N GLY A 177 1.92 16.20 4.04
CA GLY A 177 0.96 15.21 3.53
C GLY A 177 1.23 14.78 2.08
N LEU A 178 2.48 14.84 1.61
CA LEU A 178 2.87 14.42 0.27
C LEU A 178 3.11 12.90 0.25
N LYS A 179 2.69 12.26 -0.83
CA LYS A 179 2.89 10.83 -1.08
C LYS A 179 4.31 10.57 -1.63
N VAL A 180 5.31 10.79 -0.79
CA VAL A 180 6.71 10.46 -1.10
C VAL A 180 7.14 9.32 -0.20
N TYR A 181 7.63 8.25 -0.82
CA TYR A 181 8.05 7.02 -0.17
C TYR A 181 9.54 6.85 -0.42
N CYS A 182 10.35 6.88 0.63
CA CYS A 182 11.78 6.68 0.53
C CYS A 182 12.13 5.25 0.93
N VAL A 183 13.07 4.62 0.22
CA VAL A 183 13.68 3.34 0.56
C VAL A 183 15.18 3.40 0.25
N SER A 184 16.00 2.83 1.13
CA SER A 184 17.46 2.84 1.06
C SER A 184 17.99 1.41 0.97
N PHE A 185 18.41 1.04 -0.23
CA PHE A 185 19.00 -0.25 -0.56
C PHE A 185 20.50 -0.22 -0.32
N HIS A 186 20.97 -1.01 0.65
CA HIS A 186 22.39 -1.10 0.95
C HIS A 186 23.06 -2.11 0.00
N VAL A 187 24.03 -1.65 -0.78
CA VAL A 187 24.73 -2.49 -1.77
C VAL A 187 25.86 -3.27 -1.11
N ASP A 188 26.16 -4.45 -1.65
CA ASP A 188 27.16 -5.37 -1.10
C ASP A 188 28.57 -5.21 -1.68
N TYR A 189 28.76 -4.45 -2.77
CA TYR A 189 30.08 -4.32 -3.41
C TYR A 189 31.08 -3.43 -2.64
N PHE A 190 30.71 -2.90 -1.46
CA PHE A 190 31.62 -2.31 -0.48
C PHE A 190 32.02 -3.28 0.64
N ASP A 191 31.40 -4.46 0.70
CA ASP A 191 31.70 -5.44 1.73
C ASP A 191 33.10 -6.00 1.54
N GLY A 192 33.88 -5.97 2.63
CA GLY A 192 35.22 -6.52 2.66
C GLY A 192 35.28 -7.86 3.42
N ALA A 193 36.45 -8.49 3.39
CA ALA A 193 36.70 -9.71 4.17
C ALA A 193 36.55 -9.48 5.69
N ASN A 194 36.94 -8.28 6.18
CA ASN A 194 37.04 -7.97 7.60
C ASN A 194 35.84 -7.19 8.16
N TRP A 195 34.95 -6.69 7.29
CA TRP A 195 33.80 -5.90 7.70
C TRP A 195 32.76 -5.87 6.60
N LYS A 196 31.50 -6.02 6.99
CA LYS A 196 30.34 -5.96 6.09
C LYS A 196 29.32 -5.00 6.66
N ASP A 197 28.65 -4.30 5.76
CA ASP A 197 27.45 -3.55 6.10
C ASP A 197 26.40 -4.55 6.60
N LYS A 198 25.72 -4.24 7.70
CA LYS A 198 24.70 -5.14 8.27
C LYS A 198 23.49 -5.29 7.34
N TYR A 199 23.23 -4.27 6.51
CA TYR A 199 22.04 -4.16 5.70
C TYR A 199 22.31 -4.45 4.22
N SER A 200 23.57 -4.67 3.84
CA SER A 200 23.91 -4.99 2.46
C SER A 200 23.28 -6.30 2.01
N ASN A 201 22.91 -6.36 0.72
CA ASN A 201 22.41 -7.58 0.12
C ASN A 201 22.74 -7.64 -1.38
N PRO A 202 23.23 -8.77 -1.92
CA PRO A 202 23.48 -8.94 -3.35
C PRO A 202 22.25 -8.69 -4.23
N VAL A 203 21.04 -8.94 -3.71
CA VAL A 203 19.77 -8.64 -4.40
C VAL A 203 19.62 -7.13 -4.63
N TYR A 204 20.10 -6.31 -3.71
CA TYR A 204 20.03 -4.85 -3.79
C TYR A 204 21.02 -4.31 -4.83
N SER A 205 22.24 -4.85 -4.88
CA SER A 205 23.20 -4.57 -5.95
C SER A 205 22.70 -5.06 -7.32
N ALA A 206 22.04 -6.22 -7.38
CA ALA A 206 21.42 -6.72 -8.61
C ALA A 206 20.29 -5.80 -9.09
N ARG A 207 19.49 -5.25 -8.17
CA ARG A 207 18.45 -4.26 -8.48
C ARG A 207 19.04 -2.99 -9.07
N GLN A 208 20.13 -2.48 -8.50
CA GLN A 208 20.83 -1.31 -9.05
C GLN A 208 21.36 -1.58 -10.46
N ARG A 209 22.01 -2.72 -10.67
CA ARG A 209 22.49 -3.14 -12.00
C ARG A 209 21.35 -3.29 -13.01
N ALA A 210 20.19 -3.77 -12.58
CA ALA A 210 19.01 -3.87 -13.44
C ALA A 210 18.50 -2.49 -13.87
N TYR A 211 18.52 -1.49 -12.98
CA TYR A 211 18.23 -0.11 -13.35
C TYR A 211 19.19 0.42 -14.40
N GLU A 212 20.48 0.25 -14.16
CA GLU A 212 21.50 0.72 -15.10
C GLU A 212 21.40 0.06 -16.47
N PHE A 213 21.22 -1.25 -16.51
CA PHE A 213 21.15 -2.02 -17.76
C PHE A 213 19.87 -1.72 -18.55
N LYS A 214 18.72 -1.60 -17.88
CA LYS A 214 17.42 -1.49 -18.56
C LYS A 214 16.97 -0.06 -18.85
N LYS A 215 17.53 0.93 -18.14
CA LYS A 215 16.99 2.30 -18.13
C LYS A 215 18.03 3.40 -18.29
N PHE A 216 19.23 3.22 -17.75
CA PHE A 216 20.24 4.28 -17.69
C PHE A 216 21.49 3.91 -18.50
N SER A 217 22.67 4.25 -17.99
CA SER A 217 23.92 4.24 -18.76
C SER A 217 24.75 2.97 -18.61
N GLY A 218 24.29 1.99 -17.83
CA GLY A 218 25.07 0.80 -17.49
C GLY A 218 26.09 1.01 -16.37
N MET A 219 26.23 2.22 -15.84
CA MET A 219 27.23 2.57 -14.82
C MET A 219 26.54 2.86 -13.47
N TYR A 220 26.71 1.96 -12.51
CA TYR A 220 26.19 2.13 -11.16
C TYR A 220 27.24 2.74 -10.24
N TYR A 221 26.78 3.52 -9.26
CA TYR A 221 27.63 4.22 -8.31
C TYR A 221 26.88 4.44 -6.99
N THR A 222 27.57 4.85 -5.93
CA THR A 222 26.95 5.27 -4.67
C THR A 222 27.51 6.61 -4.21
N PRO A 223 26.68 7.46 -3.57
CA PRO A 223 25.23 7.29 -3.43
C PRO A 223 24.50 7.59 -4.74
N GLN A 224 23.61 6.69 -5.16
CA GLN A 224 22.75 6.90 -6.33
C GLN A 224 21.30 6.99 -5.86
N MET A 225 20.58 8.02 -6.32
CA MET A 225 19.16 8.17 -6.07
C MET A 225 18.38 8.01 -7.37
N ILE A 226 17.33 7.20 -7.32
CA ILE A 226 16.40 6.96 -8.42
C ILE A 226 14.99 7.36 -7.97
N VAL A 227 14.28 8.12 -8.81
CA VAL A 227 12.90 8.58 -8.56
C VAL A 227 11.96 7.93 -9.56
N ASN A 228 10.96 7.19 -9.05
CA ASN A 228 9.97 6.41 -9.82
C ASN A 228 10.56 5.47 -10.88
N GLY A 229 11.83 5.09 -10.75
CA GLY A 229 12.55 4.33 -11.77
C GLY A 229 12.79 5.08 -13.09
N ASP A 230 12.45 6.37 -13.17
CA ASP A 230 12.48 7.15 -14.42
C ASP A 230 13.57 8.23 -14.45
N TYR A 231 14.13 8.59 -13.30
CA TYR A 231 15.16 9.62 -13.20
C TYR A 231 16.22 9.22 -12.18
N GLN A 232 17.49 9.42 -12.53
CA GLN A 232 18.62 9.19 -11.64
C GLN A 232 19.44 10.45 -11.37
N THR A 233 20.07 10.51 -10.20
CA THR A 233 21.03 11.55 -9.82
C THR A 233 21.99 11.05 -8.74
N LEU A 234 23.12 11.75 -8.56
CA LEU A 234 23.91 11.66 -7.34
C LEU A 234 23.01 11.87 -6.13
N GLY A 235 23.07 10.93 -5.18
CA GLY A 235 22.12 10.85 -4.07
C GLY A 235 22.20 12.04 -3.11
N HIS A 236 23.30 12.78 -3.08
CA HIS A 236 23.45 14.00 -2.29
C HIS A 236 23.09 15.28 -3.06
N ASN A 237 22.69 15.19 -4.34
CA ASN A 237 22.31 16.37 -5.13
C ASN A 237 20.86 16.81 -4.81
N ARG A 238 20.73 17.69 -3.82
CA ARG A 238 19.46 18.22 -3.32
C ARG A 238 18.57 18.81 -4.41
N VAL A 239 19.13 19.65 -5.28
CA VAL A 239 18.36 20.36 -6.31
C VAL A 239 17.77 19.37 -7.31
N LYS A 240 18.58 18.43 -7.83
CA LYS A 240 18.11 17.41 -8.77
C LYS A 240 17.09 16.47 -8.13
N ALA A 241 17.31 16.06 -6.87
CA ALA A 241 16.39 15.21 -6.12
C ALA A 241 15.01 15.85 -5.98
N TYR A 242 14.92 17.07 -5.44
CA TYR A 242 13.63 17.75 -5.27
C TYR A 242 12.97 18.09 -6.60
N ASN A 243 13.74 18.46 -7.64
CA ASN A 243 13.17 18.69 -8.97
C ASN A 243 12.55 17.41 -9.55
N ALA A 244 13.20 16.25 -9.37
CA ALA A 244 12.66 14.97 -9.82
C ALA A 244 11.38 14.59 -9.05
N ILE A 245 11.40 14.72 -7.72
CA ILE A 245 10.23 14.47 -6.86
C ILE A 245 9.07 15.39 -7.23
N ASN A 246 9.31 16.69 -7.39
CA ASN A 246 8.28 17.65 -7.77
C ASN A 246 7.68 17.37 -9.15
N ARG A 247 8.50 16.88 -10.10
CA ARG A 247 7.98 16.42 -11.40
C ARG A 247 7.13 15.16 -11.27
N ALA A 248 7.55 14.21 -10.43
CA ALA A 248 6.79 12.99 -10.16
C ALA A 248 5.43 13.30 -9.52
N LEU A 249 5.40 14.20 -8.53
CA LEU A 249 4.18 14.64 -7.84
C LEU A 249 3.20 15.45 -8.71
N LYS A 250 3.58 15.81 -9.95
CA LYS A 250 2.66 16.42 -10.93
C LYS A 250 2.01 15.42 -11.88
N LYS A 251 2.46 14.16 -11.88
CA LYS A 251 1.93 13.10 -12.75
C LYS A 251 0.94 12.23 -11.98
N PRO A 252 -0.23 11.91 -12.55
CA PRO A 252 -1.15 10.98 -11.92
C PRO A 252 -0.57 9.56 -11.90
N SER A 253 -0.86 8.80 -10.85
CA SER A 253 -0.56 7.38 -10.77
C SER A 253 -1.32 6.62 -11.85
N LYS A 254 -0.66 5.66 -12.51
CA LYS A 254 -1.31 4.78 -13.50
C LYS A 254 -1.97 3.58 -12.84
N VAL A 255 -1.46 3.19 -11.67
CA VAL A 255 -1.91 2.00 -10.94
C VAL A 255 -2.26 2.38 -9.51
N ALA A 256 -3.43 1.93 -9.06
CA ALA A 256 -3.79 1.98 -7.66
C ALA A 256 -3.04 0.89 -6.93
N VAL A 257 -2.22 1.26 -5.95
CA VAL A 257 -1.53 0.31 -5.08
C VAL A 257 -2.03 0.53 -3.66
N SER A 258 -2.24 -0.53 -2.90
CA SER A 258 -2.45 -0.46 -1.46
C SER A 258 -1.59 -1.51 -0.76
N VAL A 259 -1.20 -1.20 0.47
CA VAL A 259 -0.58 -2.16 1.38
C VAL A 259 -1.05 -1.87 2.78
N ARG A 260 -1.39 -2.93 3.53
CA ARG A 260 -1.78 -2.83 4.94
C ARG A 260 -1.31 -4.04 5.72
N GLN A 261 -1.11 -3.85 7.01
CA GLN A 261 -0.89 -4.94 7.95
C GLN A 261 -2.18 -5.77 8.12
N ILE A 262 -2.04 -7.10 8.20
CA ILE A 262 -3.19 -8.04 8.34
C ILE A 262 -3.09 -8.93 9.59
N LYS A 263 -1.88 -9.27 10.03
CA LYS A 263 -1.64 -10.02 11.28
C LYS A 263 -0.46 -9.41 12.01
N LYS A 264 -0.58 -9.39 13.34
CA LYS A 264 0.48 -9.00 14.27
C LYS A 264 0.95 -10.26 14.99
N ASP A 265 2.17 -10.66 14.72
CA ASP A 265 2.90 -11.63 15.52
C ASP A 265 4.22 -10.99 15.97
N LYS A 266 4.75 -11.41 17.13
CA LYS A 266 6.01 -10.86 17.64
C LYS A 266 7.19 -11.17 16.74
N ASN A 267 7.11 -12.23 15.95
CA ASN A 267 8.19 -12.77 15.12
C ASN A 267 7.98 -12.58 13.61
N PHE A 268 6.76 -12.29 13.18
CA PHE A 268 6.47 -12.04 11.77
C PHE A 268 5.56 -10.83 11.54
N ILE A 269 5.84 -10.14 10.45
CA ILE A 269 5.01 -9.05 9.93
C ILE A 269 4.31 -9.59 8.69
N SER A 270 2.98 -9.69 8.75
CA SER A 270 2.15 -10.01 7.57
C SER A 270 1.46 -8.77 7.04
N VAL A 271 1.61 -8.55 5.73
CA VAL A 271 0.93 -7.47 5.01
C VAL A 271 0.19 -8.03 3.81
N ASN A 272 -0.95 -7.43 3.48
CA ASN A 272 -1.58 -7.62 2.18
C ASN A 272 -1.24 -6.43 1.28
N ALA A 273 -0.73 -6.71 0.09
CA ALA A 273 -0.50 -5.71 -0.95
C ALA A 273 -1.46 -5.97 -2.12
N CYS A 274 -2.07 -4.91 -2.64
CA CYS A 274 -3.01 -4.97 -3.75
C CYS A 274 -2.59 -4.01 -4.87
N ALA A 275 -2.86 -4.39 -6.11
CA ALA A 275 -2.69 -3.57 -7.29
C ALA A 275 -3.93 -3.67 -8.19
N VAL A 276 -4.44 -2.52 -8.65
CA VAL A 276 -5.55 -2.43 -9.61
C VAL A 276 -5.27 -1.30 -10.59
N GLY A 277 -5.46 -1.55 -11.88
CA GLY A 277 -5.23 -0.58 -12.95
C GLY A 277 -4.78 -1.30 -14.21
N GLU A 278 -4.36 -0.52 -15.20
CA GLU A 278 -3.84 -1.04 -16.46
C GLU A 278 -2.31 -1.06 -16.43
N PHE A 279 -1.75 -2.26 -16.55
CA PHE A 279 -0.32 -2.49 -16.62
C PHE A 279 -0.02 -3.82 -17.30
N VAL A 280 1.18 -3.93 -17.85
CA VAL A 280 1.71 -5.13 -18.52
C VAL A 280 3.13 -5.39 -18.02
N ASN A 281 3.60 -6.64 -18.08
CA ASN A 281 4.97 -7.04 -17.72
C ASN A 281 5.44 -6.37 -16.44
N SER A 282 4.65 -6.45 -15.37
CA SER A 282 4.87 -5.71 -14.13
C SER A 282 5.01 -6.63 -12.95
N ALA A 283 5.68 -6.17 -11.91
CA ALA A 283 5.79 -6.83 -10.64
C ALA A 283 5.12 -6.00 -9.54
N LEU A 284 4.43 -6.66 -8.62
CA LEU A 284 4.03 -6.10 -7.33
C LEU A 284 5.17 -6.29 -6.35
N CYS A 285 5.85 -5.20 -6.02
CA CYS A 285 6.96 -5.14 -5.10
C CYS A 285 6.49 -4.74 -3.70
N VAL A 286 7.12 -5.32 -2.68
CA VAL A 286 6.88 -5.01 -1.26
C VAL A 286 8.22 -4.96 -0.52
N VAL A 287 8.45 -3.86 0.19
CA VAL A 287 9.70 -3.52 0.87
C VAL A 287 9.42 -3.34 2.36
N LEU A 288 10.11 -4.10 3.21
CA LEU A 288 10.13 -3.83 4.64
C LEU A 288 11.27 -2.84 4.95
N VAL A 289 10.92 -1.78 5.66
CA VAL A 289 11.78 -0.62 5.89
C VAL A 289 11.84 -0.31 7.38
N GLU A 290 13.02 0.03 7.89
CA GLU A 290 13.22 0.52 9.25
C GLU A 290 13.73 1.97 9.26
N ASN A 291 13.22 2.77 10.20
CA ASN A 291 13.54 4.17 10.38
C ASN A 291 14.17 4.44 11.76
N GLY A 292 14.91 5.54 11.88
CA GLY A 292 15.51 5.97 13.15
C GLY A 292 16.61 5.06 13.68
N ILE A 293 17.31 4.33 12.80
CA ILE A 293 18.44 3.48 13.21
C ILE A 293 19.60 4.38 13.59
N GLN A 294 20.21 4.10 14.75
CA GLN A 294 21.48 4.69 15.16
C GLN A 294 22.50 3.59 15.39
N ARG A 295 23.61 3.63 14.66
CA ARG A 295 24.61 2.56 14.70
C ARG A 295 26.03 3.13 14.74
N ARG A 296 26.86 2.59 15.63
CA ARG A 296 28.31 2.82 15.62
C ARG A 296 28.94 1.91 14.58
N ILE A 297 29.61 2.51 13.62
CA ILE A 297 30.27 1.79 12.53
C ILE A 297 31.63 1.28 13.00
N THR A 298 31.88 -0.01 12.80
CA THR A 298 33.08 -0.70 13.30
C THR A 298 34.15 -0.95 12.23
N GLY A 299 33.87 -0.66 10.96
CA GLY A 299 34.77 -0.85 9.83
C GLY A 299 34.32 -0.10 8.58
N GLY A 300 35.03 -0.28 7.46
CA GLY A 300 34.86 0.55 6.26
C GLY A 300 35.33 2.00 6.47
N GLU A 301 35.08 2.86 5.48
CA GLU A 301 35.57 4.25 5.48
C GLU A 301 34.92 5.11 6.59
N ASN A 302 33.76 4.68 7.10
CA ASN A 302 33.05 5.37 8.18
C ASN A 302 33.37 4.81 9.59
N LYS A 303 34.39 3.96 9.74
CA LYS A 303 34.79 3.38 11.04
C LYS A 303 34.89 4.46 12.14
N GLY A 304 34.31 4.16 13.29
CA GLY A 304 34.30 5.04 14.47
C GLY A 304 33.15 6.06 14.50
N ARG A 305 32.49 6.31 13.36
CA ARG A 305 31.34 7.21 13.29
C ARG A 305 30.08 6.57 13.85
N ILE A 306 29.15 7.41 14.30
CA ILE A 306 27.76 7.01 14.57
C ILE A 306 26.92 7.53 13.41
N LEU A 307 26.35 6.62 12.64
CA LEU A 307 25.43 6.97 11.57
C LEU A 307 23.99 6.91 12.08
N ARG A 308 23.17 7.84 11.59
CA ARG A 308 21.72 7.86 11.79
C ARG A 308 21.08 7.67 10.43
N THR A 309 20.34 6.58 10.27
CA THR A 309 19.75 6.19 8.99
C THR A 309 18.25 5.99 9.13
N ASP A 310 17.53 6.49 8.13
CA ASP A 310 16.11 6.20 7.92
C ASP A 310 15.95 5.43 6.62
N ASN A 311 14.76 4.90 6.41
CA ASN A 311 14.37 4.24 5.17
C ASN A 311 15.17 2.97 4.85
N VAL A 312 15.88 2.37 5.81
CA VAL A 312 16.76 1.21 5.56
C VAL A 312 15.93 0.00 5.17
N VAL A 313 16.20 -0.56 3.98
CA VAL A 313 15.52 -1.77 3.51
C VAL A 313 16.06 -2.99 4.26
N LEU A 314 15.17 -3.69 4.95
CA LEU A 314 15.49 -4.94 5.65
C LEU A 314 15.22 -6.17 4.78
N ASP A 315 14.15 -6.15 4.00
CA ASP A 315 13.75 -7.25 3.12
C ASP A 315 12.98 -6.70 1.91
N PHE A 316 13.13 -7.35 0.76
CA PHE A 316 12.54 -6.96 -0.51
C PHE A 316 11.95 -8.19 -1.21
N LYS A 317 10.65 -8.16 -1.47
CA LYS A 317 9.92 -9.24 -2.13
C LYS A 317 9.12 -8.71 -3.29
N TYR A 318 8.90 -9.55 -4.29
CA TYR A 318 8.02 -9.22 -5.40
C TYR A 318 7.37 -10.47 -5.98
N ILE A 319 6.27 -10.26 -6.68
CA ILE A 319 5.64 -11.25 -7.57
C ILE A 319 5.37 -10.60 -8.92
N GLU A 320 5.53 -11.36 -9.99
CA GLU A 320 5.08 -10.91 -11.32
C GLU A 320 3.57 -10.96 -11.41
N ILE A 321 2.96 -9.95 -12.03
CA ILE A 321 1.52 -9.79 -12.15
C ILE A 321 1.14 -9.41 -13.59
N GLN A 322 0.08 -10.04 -14.09
CA GLN A 322 -0.45 -9.81 -15.44
C GLN A 322 -1.71 -8.92 -15.45
N GLY A 323 -2.21 -8.56 -14.27
CA GLY A 323 -3.40 -7.74 -14.08
C GLY A 323 -3.65 -7.50 -12.60
N ALA A 324 -4.86 -7.08 -12.25
CA ALA A 324 -5.24 -6.81 -10.87
C ALA A 324 -4.92 -7.99 -9.96
N ALA A 325 -4.25 -7.71 -8.84
CA ALA A 325 -3.74 -8.74 -7.95
C ALA A 325 -3.80 -8.28 -6.49
N SER A 326 -4.01 -9.22 -5.58
CA SER A 326 -3.79 -9.05 -4.15
C SER A 326 -3.01 -10.24 -3.63
N LYS A 327 -1.96 -9.98 -2.85
CA LYS A 327 -1.11 -11.01 -2.30
C LYS A 327 -0.67 -10.66 -0.89
N GLU A 328 -0.73 -11.67 -0.02
CA GLU A 328 -0.14 -11.62 1.30
C GLU A 328 1.36 -11.88 1.24
N PHE A 329 2.12 -11.02 1.91
CA PHE A 329 3.57 -11.11 2.08
C PHE A 329 3.90 -11.23 3.57
N HIS A 330 4.91 -12.03 3.87
CA HIS A 330 5.37 -12.30 5.22
C HIS A 330 6.84 -11.90 5.36
N PHE A 331 7.18 -11.22 6.44
CA PHE A 331 8.56 -10.86 6.79
C PHE A 331 8.93 -11.43 8.15
N SER A 332 10.12 -12.02 8.24
CA SER A 332 10.62 -12.63 9.48
C SER A 332 11.43 -11.60 10.28
N GLU A 333 10.73 -10.62 10.86
CA GLU A 333 11.33 -9.55 11.64
C GLU A 333 10.65 -9.42 13.00
N LYS A 334 11.47 -9.24 14.04
CA LYS A 334 10.99 -9.09 15.41
C LYS A 334 10.43 -7.69 15.63
N ILE A 335 9.16 -7.61 16.01
CA ILE A 335 8.49 -6.36 16.37
C ILE A 335 8.83 -6.04 17.83
N THR A 336 9.55 -4.95 18.07
CA THR A 336 9.95 -4.49 19.41
C THR A 336 9.68 -3.00 19.57
N ALA A 337 9.45 -2.54 20.82
CA ALA A 337 9.04 -1.18 21.12
C ALA A 337 9.96 -0.06 20.57
N ASN A 338 11.24 -0.36 20.40
CA ASN A 338 12.25 0.62 19.98
C ASN A 338 12.53 0.62 18.47
N ARG A 339 11.79 -0.18 17.69
CA ARG A 339 11.99 -0.30 16.23
C ARG A 339 10.81 0.33 15.51
N ASN A 340 11.11 1.12 14.47
CA ASN A 340 10.12 1.84 13.69
C ASN A 340 10.06 1.30 12.27
N PHE A 341 9.10 0.42 12.01
CA PHE A 341 8.94 -0.21 10.71
C PHE A 341 7.85 0.42 9.86
N SER A 342 8.09 0.43 8.57
CA SER A 342 7.09 0.70 7.55
C SER A 342 7.21 -0.30 6.42
N VAL A 343 6.12 -0.54 5.70
CA VAL A 343 6.15 -1.31 4.46
C VAL A 343 5.76 -0.41 3.30
N VAL A 344 6.58 -0.41 2.26
CA VAL A 344 6.31 0.27 0.99
C VAL A 344 5.96 -0.77 -0.05
N SER A 345 4.83 -0.62 -0.72
CA SER A 345 4.47 -1.44 -1.88
C SER A 345 4.37 -0.58 -3.12
N PHE A 346 4.82 -1.11 -4.25
CA PHE A 346 4.74 -0.42 -5.53
C PHE A 346 4.62 -1.41 -6.68
N VAL A 347 4.06 -0.96 -7.79
CA VAL A 347 4.02 -1.71 -9.05
C VAL A 347 5.09 -1.17 -9.97
N GLN A 348 5.97 -2.04 -10.45
CA GLN A 348 7.08 -1.69 -11.32
C GLN A 348 7.04 -2.51 -12.60
N ARG A 349 7.27 -1.85 -13.74
CA ARG A 349 7.50 -2.53 -15.01
C ARG A 349 8.83 -3.31 -14.96
N ILE A 350 8.79 -4.58 -15.34
CA ILE A 350 9.96 -5.47 -15.36
C ILE A 350 10.91 -5.09 -16.49
N ASP A 351 10.38 -4.60 -17.61
CA ASP A 351 11.16 -4.24 -18.80
C ASP A 351 11.82 -2.86 -18.67
N SER A 352 11.08 -1.84 -18.24
CA SER A 352 11.56 -0.45 -18.20
C SER A 352 11.98 0.05 -16.83
N MET A 353 11.78 -0.75 -15.78
CA MET A 353 11.96 -0.39 -14.37
C MET A 353 11.11 0.81 -13.89
N SER A 354 10.21 1.34 -14.71
CA SER A 354 9.33 2.46 -14.33
C SER A 354 8.32 2.04 -13.27
N VAL A 355 8.14 2.87 -12.25
CA VAL A 355 7.18 2.65 -11.17
C VAL A 355 5.85 3.31 -11.52
N LEU A 356 4.78 2.52 -11.50
CA LEU A 356 3.46 2.90 -12.01
C LEU A 356 2.48 3.36 -10.92
N GLY A 357 2.76 2.98 -9.67
CA GLY A 357 1.97 3.29 -8.49
C GLY A 357 2.72 2.85 -7.24
N ALA A 358 2.50 3.54 -6.12
CA ALA A 358 3.06 3.16 -4.83
C ALA A 358 2.15 3.54 -3.66
N HIS A 359 2.29 2.82 -2.56
CA HIS A 359 1.65 3.09 -1.28
C HIS A 359 2.55 2.62 -0.15
N ALA A 360 2.42 3.21 1.03
CA ALA A 360 3.12 2.75 2.22
C ALA A 360 2.20 2.70 3.43
N THR A 361 2.52 1.83 4.36
CA THR A 361 1.84 1.72 5.66
C THR A 361 2.88 1.59 6.77
N MET A 362 2.62 2.18 7.92
CA MET A 362 3.44 1.95 9.11
C MET A 362 3.03 0.62 9.74
N ILE A 363 4.01 -0.15 10.22
CA ILE A 363 3.75 -1.37 10.97
C ILE A 363 3.58 -0.98 12.43
N ARG A 364 2.36 -1.17 12.93
CA ARG A 364 1.99 -0.79 14.29
C ARG A 364 2.47 -1.85 15.27
N GLN A 365 2.89 -1.42 16.45
CA GLN A 365 3.35 -2.33 17.50
C GLN A 365 2.18 -3.12 18.12
N LEU A 366 2.51 -4.16 18.88
CA LEU A 366 1.55 -4.89 19.72
C LEU A 366 1.14 -4.00 20.90
N GLY A 367 -0.15 -3.71 21.04
CA GLY A 367 -0.71 -2.94 22.16
C GLY A 367 -0.90 -1.43 21.91
N GLU A 368 -0.38 -0.88 20.81
CA GLU A 368 -0.75 0.48 20.38
C GLU A 368 -2.14 0.44 19.74
N HIS A 369 -3.15 0.84 20.50
CA HIS A 369 -4.46 1.26 19.99
C HIS A 369 -4.41 2.78 19.82
N HIS A 370 -4.15 3.25 18.60
CA HIS A 370 -4.38 4.66 18.27
C HIS A 370 -5.74 4.83 17.62
N ALA A 371 -6.34 6.02 17.63
CA ALA A 371 -7.67 6.31 17.08
C ALA A 371 -7.83 6.08 15.55
N ALA A 372 -6.83 5.48 14.88
CA ALA A 372 -6.93 4.90 13.53
C ALA A 372 -7.04 3.35 13.53
N ASP A 373 -7.01 2.77 14.74
CA ASP A 373 -7.61 1.53 15.27
C ASP A 373 -8.92 1.83 16.04
N LEU A 374 -9.31 3.10 15.98
CA LEU A 374 -10.58 3.79 16.04
C LEU A 374 -11.20 4.12 14.65
#